data_AF-F1KTA5-F1
#
_entry.id   AF-F1KTA5-F1
#
_cell.length_a   1.000
_cell.length_b   1.000
_cell.length_c   1.000
_cell.angle_alpha   90.00
_cell.angle_beta   90.00
_cell.angle_gamma   90.00
#
_symmetry.space_group_name_H-M   'P 1'
#
loop_
_entity.id
_entity.type
_entity.pdbx_description
1 polymer ?
#
loop_
_entity_poly.entity_id
_entity_poly.type
_entity_poly.pdbx_seq_one_letter_code
_entity_poly.pdbx_strand_id
1 'polypeptide(L)'
;MGSVERSSRAVSIIRQIFRELRKAEENFTSKSATTRFIMKESRDHQTTQKVLCKAPNEMEHLASTYRHYLLSTRRLEALQEQYKGGERSIAESANLVGLELPERNR
;
A
#
# COMPACT_ATOMS: atom_id res chain seq x y z
N MET A 1 13.54 -29.03 8.05
CA MET A 1 14.03 -27.62 8.08
C MET A 1 13.05 -26.61 7.46
N GLY A 2 12.34 -26.92 6.36
CA GLY A 2 11.48 -25.93 5.67
C GLY A 2 10.22 -25.40 6.39
N SER A 3 9.76 -25.96 7.51
CA SER A 3 8.57 -25.43 8.22
C SER A 3 8.85 -24.19 9.06
N VAL A 4 10.09 -24.01 9.54
CA VAL A 4 10.48 -22.86 10.38
C VAL A 4 10.70 -21.61 9.52
N GLU A 5 11.36 -21.75 8.38
CA GLU A 5 11.58 -20.64 7.43
C GLU A 5 10.27 -20.09 6.87
N ARG A 6 9.29 -20.95 6.56
CA ARG A 6 7.97 -20.53 6.07
C ARG A 6 7.16 -19.71 7.08
N SER A 7 7.19 -20.14 8.35
CA SER A 7 6.58 -19.35 9.43
C SER A 7 7.26 -17.98 9.58
N SER A 8 8.58 -17.91 9.42
CA SER A 8 9.32 -16.64 9.48
C SER A 8 8.96 -15.68 8.35
N ARG A 9 8.69 -16.21 7.14
CA ARG A 9 8.34 -15.43 5.94
C ARG A 9 6.92 -14.88 6.01
N ALA A 10 5.94 -15.69 6.44
CA ALA A 10 4.57 -15.23 6.69
C ALA A 10 4.54 -14.11 7.76
N VAL A 11 5.28 -14.28 8.84
CA VAL A 11 5.41 -13.24 9.89
C VAL A 11 6.07 -11.96 9.34
N SER A 12 7.05 -12.08 8.46
CA SER A 12 7.68 -10.93 7.79
C SER A 12 6.68 -10.15 6.94
N ILE A 13 5.86 -10.85 6.13
CA ILE A 13 4.83 -10.24 5.28
C ILE A 13 3.78 -9.53 6.13
N ILE A 14 3.27 -10.18 7.18
CA ILE A 14 2.28 -9.60 8.10
C ILE A 14 2.84 -8.34 8.78
N ARG A 15 4.10 -8.36 9.23
CA ARG A 15 4.77 -7.17 9.79
C ARG A 15 4.85 -6.03 8.78
N GLN A 16 5.12 -6.34 7.51
CA GLN A 16 5.16 -5.33 6.44
C GLN A 16 3.78 -4.75 6.16
N ILE A 17 2.73 -5.57 6.16
CA ILE A 17 1.33 -5.12 6.05
C ILE A 17 1.00 -4.15 7.19
N PHE A 18 1.34 -4.50 8.44
CA PHE A 18 1.12 -3.59 9.57
C PHE A 18 1.91 -2.27 9.47
N ARG A 19 3.12 -2.29 8.90
CA ARG A 19 3.89 -1.06 8.65
C ARG A 19 3.22 -0.18 7.61
N GLU A 20 2.68 -0.73 6.54
CA GLU A 20 1.96 0.05 5.53
C GLU A 20 0.61 0.55 6.07
N LEU A 21 -0.13 -0.27 6.83
CA LEU A 21 -1.37 0.18 7.49
C LEU A 21 -1.12 1.31 8.49
N ARG A 22 -0.02 1.26 9.26
CA ARG A 22 0.37 2.37 10.15
C ARG A 22 0.73 3.66 9.42
N LYS A 23 1.21 3.57 8.17
CA LYS A 23 1.49 4.76 7.35
C LYS A 23 0.22 5.33 6.72
N ALA A 24 -0.78 4.49 6.48
CA ALA A 24 -2.06 4.91 5.89
C ALA A 24 -3.03 5.48 6.94
N GLU A 25 -3.09 4.89 8.14
CA GLU A 25 -3.90 5.37 9.26
C GLU A 25 -3.01 5.98 10.36
N GLU A 26 -3.19 7.27 10.63
CA GLU A 26 -2.50 7.98 11.72
C GLU A 26 -2.87 7.41 13.11
N ASN A 27 -4.08 6.87 13.25
CA ASN A 27 -4.59 6.26 14.49
C ASN A 27 -4.41 4.74 14.58
N PHE A 28 -3.60 4.14 13.69
CA PHE A 28 -3.42 2.69 13.65
C PHE A 28 -2.75 2.16 14.93
N THR A 29 -3.58 1.69 15.85
CA THR A 29 -3.16 1.14 17.14
C THR A 29 -3.11 -0.38 17.06
N SER A 30 -2.21 -1.00 17.84
CA SER A 30 -2.12 -2.47 17.98
C SER A 30 -3.44 -3.16 18.41
N LYS A 31 -4.42 -2.38 18.88
CA LYS A 31 -5.76 -2.84 19.29
C LYS A 31 -6.82 -2.60 18.22
N SER A 32 -6.47 -2.13 17.02
CA SER A 32 -7.44 -1.92 15.95
C SER A 32 -8.14 -3.23 15.58
N ALA A 33 -9.40 -3.15 15.19
CA ALA A 33 -10.18 -4.33 14.78
C ALA A 33 -9.48 -5.07 13.63
N THR A 34 -8.84 -4.33 12.73
CA THR A 34 -8.03 -4.82 11.61
C THR A 34 -6.83 -5.65 12.07
N THR A 35 -6.11 -5.20 13.10
CA THR A 35 -4.97 -5.94 13.67
C THR A 35 -5.41 -7.27 14.28
N ARG A 36 -6.51 -7.25 15.04
CA ARG A 36 -7.09 -8.46 15.65
C ARG A 36 -7.59 -9.44 14.59
N PHE A 37 -8.25 -8.92 13.55
CA PHE A 37 -8.73 -9.74 12.44
C PHE A 37 -7.57 -10.42 11.71
N ILE A 38 -6.55 -9.67 11.31
CA ILE A 38 -5.38 -10.22 10.60
C ILE A 38 -4.64 -11.26 11.47
N MET A 39 -4.48 -11.00 12.78
CA MET A 39 -3.87 -11.97 13.68
C MET A 39 -4.71 -13.24 13.83
N LYS A 40 -6.03 -13.12 14.00
CA LYS A 40 -6.94 -14.26 14.10
C LYS A 40 -6.90 -15.10 12.82
N GLU A 41 -7.09 -14.45 11.69
CA GLU A 41 -7.08 -15.07 10.37
C GLU A 41 -5.73 -15.78 10.12
N SER A 42 -4.61 -15.13 10.44
CA SER A 42 -3.29 -15.75 10.29
C SER A 42 -3.10 -17.01 11.14
N ARG A 43 -3.70 -17.06 12.34
CA ARG A 43 -3.60 -18.18 13.26
C ARG A 43 -4.51 -19.34 12.83
N ASP A 44 -5.72 -19.03 12.41
CA ASP A 44 -6.71 -20.00 11.93
C ASP A 44 -6.23 -20.65 10.61
N HIS A 45 -5.57 -19.88 9.73
CA HIS A 45 -4.94 -20.42 8.52
C HIS A 45 -3.67 -21.20 8.81
N GLN A 46 -2.88 -20.84 9.82
CA GLN A 46 -1.71 -21.64 10.21
C GLN A 46 -2.10 -23.06 10.65
N THR A 47 -3.26 -23.20 11.31
CA THR A 47 -3.82 -24.52 11.66
C THR A 47 -4.41 -25.24 10.45
N THR A 48 -5.13 -24.53 9.58
CA THR A 48 -5.78 -25.10 8.38
C THR A 48 -4.77 -25.59 7.33
N GLN A 49 -3.67 -24.86 7.15
CA GLN A 49 -2.59 -25.22 6.21
C GLN A 49 -1.79 -26.45 6.62
N LYS A 50 -1.72 -26.76 7.92
CA LYS A 50 -1.12 -28.01 8.40
C LYS A 50 -1.95 -29.24 8.00
N VAL A 51 -3.27 -29.07 7.84
CA VAL A 51 -4.20 -30.14 7.52
C VAL A 51 -4.29 -30.35 5.99
N LEU A 52 -4.21 -29.28 5.19
CA LEU A 52 -4.30 -29.33 3.73
C LEU A 52 -2.96 -28.94 3.08
N CYS A 53 -2.12 -29.94 2.79
CA CYS A 53 -0.74 -29.77 2.28
C CYS A 53 -0.56 -28.95 0.97
N LYS A 54 -1.64 -28.58 0.26
CA LYS A 54 -1.61 -27.74 -0.96
C LYS A 54 -1.99 -26.26 -0.75
N ALA A 55 -2.65 -25.92 0.35
CA ALA A 55 -3.06 -24.54 0.68
C ALA A 55 -1.97 -23.60 1.24
N PRO A 56 -0.75 -24.02 1.67
CA PRO A 56 0.14 -23.10 2.38
C PRO A 56 0.68 -21.95 1.52
N ASN A 57 0.83 -22.18 0.21
CA ASN A 57 1.33 -21.16 -0.71
C ASN A 57 0.27 -20.10 -1.06
N GLU A 58 -1.03 -20.45 -0.98
CA GLU A 58 -2.12 -19.55 -1.36
C GLU A 58 -2.22 -18.35 -0.42
N MET A 59 -2.09 -18.57 0.90
CA MET A 59 -2.15 -17.47 1.86
C MET A 59 -0.90 -16.59 1.80
N GLU A 60 0.29 -17.17 1.62
CA GLU A 60 1.52 -16.36 1.45
C GLU A 60 1.40 -15.49 0.20
N HIS A 61 0.89 -16.07 -0.90
CA HIS A 61 0.61 -15.34 -2.12
C HIS A 61 -0.42 -14.23 -1.91
N LEU A 62 -1.56 -14.54 -1.29
CA LEU A 62 -2.64 -13.60 -1.02
C LEU A 62 -2.20 -12.46 -0.08
N ALA A 63 -1.44 -12.77 0.96
CA ALA A 63 -0.85 -11.76 1.85
C ALA A 63 0.18 -10.89 1.11
N SER A 64 0.99 -11.48 0.23
CA SER A 64 1.90 -10.73 -0.64
C SER A 64 1.15 -9.80 -1.60
N THR A 65 0.05 -10.27 -2.20
CA THR A 65 -0.81 -9.48 -3.09
C THR A 65 -1.40 -8.28 -2.36
N TYR A 66 -1.96 -8.47 -1.16
CA TYR A 66 -2.46 -7.34 -0.36
C TYR A 66 -1.36 -6.37 0.05
N ARG A 67 -0.17 -6.86 0.40
CA ARG A 67 0.98 -5.99 0.67
C ARG A 67 1.33 -5.14 -0.55
N HIS A 68 1.39 -5.73 -1.74
CA HIS A 68 1.70 -5.00 -2.98
C HIS A 68 0.62 -3.98 -3.31
N TYR A 69 -0.65 -4.33 -3.09
CA TYR A 69 -1.78 -3.43 -3.29
C TYR A 69 -1.65 -2.18 -2.42
N LEU A 70 -1.52 -2.34 -1.10
CA LEU A 70 -1.37 -1.23 -0.15
C LEU A 70 -0.17 -0.33 -0.49
N LEU A 71 0.97 -0.94 -0.81
CA LEU A 71 2.18 -0.20 -1.19
C LEU A 71 1.96 0.61 -2.48
N SER A 72 1.31 0.01 -3.47
CA SER A 72 1.04 0.64 -4.76
C SER A 72 0.07 1.81 -4.61
N THR A 73 -0.98 1.65 -3.80
CA THR A 73 -1.94 2.73 -3.52
C THR A 73 -1.26 3.93 -2.87
N ARG A 74 -0.42 3.72 -1.85
CA ARG A 74 0.33 4.82 -1.20
C ARG A 74 1.27 5.53 -2.18
N ARG A 75 1.91 4.78 -3.10
CA ARG A 75 2.77 5.35 -4.14
C ARG A 75 1.96 6.14 -5.17
N LEU A 76 0.78 5.64 -5.53
CA LEU A 76 -0.13 6.32 -6.44
C LEU A 76 -0.58 7.66 -5.84
N GLU A 77 -0.94 7.70 -4.56
CA GLU A 77 -1.31 8.95 -3.87
C GLU A 77 -0.16 9.96 -3.87
N ALA A 78 1.07 9.51 -3.61
CA ALA A 78 2.25 10.37 -3.67
C ALA A 78 2.53 10.91 -5.08
N LEU A 79 2.35 10.06 -6.11
CA LEU A 79 2.45 10.49 -7.51
C LEU A 79 1.33 11.44 -7.89
N GLN A 80 0.10 11.16 -7.46
CA GLN A 80 -1.02 12.05 -7.67
C GLN A 80 -0.73 13.40 -7.05
N GLU A 81 -0.28 13.49 -5.81
CA GLU A 81 0.06 14.78 -5.21
C GLU A 81 1.18 15.51 -5.97
N GLN A 82 2.20 14.78 -6.43
CA GLN A 82 3.30 15.35 -7.23
C GLN A 82 2.84 15.87 -8.59
N TYR A 83 1.92 15.16 -9.25
CA TYR A 83 1.47 15.44 -10.62
C TYR A 83 0.03 15.96 -10.70
N LYS A 84 -0.57 16.35 -9.57
CA LYS A 84 -1.86 17.06 -9.49
C LYS A 84 -1.65 18.51 -9.93
N GLY A 85 -1.11 18.68 -11.13
CA GLY A 85 -1.21 19.90 -11.89
C GLY A 85 -2.52 19.84 -12.66
N GLY A 86 -3.47 20.71 -12.32
CA GLY A 86 -4.56 21.02 -13.24
C GLY A 86 -4.02 21.71 -14.50
N GLU A 87 -4.92 22.17 -15.36
CA GLU A 87 -4.54 23.06 -16.45
C GLU A 87 -3.83 24.28 -15.86
N ARG A 88 -2.55 24.48 -16.23
CA ARG A 88 -1.80 25.67 -15.83
C ARG A 88 -2.49 26.89 -16.44
N SER A 89 -2.48 28.01 -15.73
CA SER A 89 -3.06 29.23 -16.27
C SER A 89 -2.38 29.61 -17.59
N ILE A 90 -3.09 30.33 -18.46
CA ILE A 90 -2.54 30.80 -19.75
C ILE A 90 -1.27 31.62 -19.52
N ALA A 91 -1.23 32.39 -18.41
CA ALA A 91 -0.06 33.15 -17.98
C ALA A 91 1.14 32.28 -17.63
N GLU A 92 0.95 31.26 -16.78
CA GLU A 92 2.02 30.33 -16.41
C GLU A 92 2.52 29.52 -17.60
N SER A 93 1.61 29.14 -18.50
CA SER A 93 1.93 28.41 -19.72
C SER A 93 2.74 29.26 -20.68
N ALA A 94 2.35 30.53 -20.88
CA ALA A 94 3.10 31.49 -21.70
C ALA A 94 4.51 31.69 -21.13
N ASN A 95 4.63 31.92 -19.83
CA ASN A 95 5.91 32.17 -19.17
C ASN A 95 6.87 30.97 -19.26
N LEU A 96 6.34 29.74 -19.23
CA LEU A 96 7.15 28.51 -19.36
C LEU A 96 7.86 28.42 -20.71
N VAL A 97 7.24 28.91 -21.78
CA VAL A 97 7.79 28.90 -23.14
C VAL A 97 8.48 30.22 -23.51
N GLY A 98 8.66 31.14 -22.56
CA GLY A 98 9.28 32.45 -22.78
C GLY A 98 8.39 33.44 -23.53
N LEU A 99 7.06 33.27 -23.47
CA LEU A 99 6.08 34.17 -24.04
C LEU A 99 5.44 35.04 -22.94
N GLU A 100 5.12 36.28 -23.27
CA GLU A 100 4.38 37.19 -22.40
C GLU A 100 2.94 37.36 -22.90
N LEU A 101 2.01 37.53 -21.96
CA LEU A 101 0.62 37.84 -22.30
C LEU A 101 0.51 39.28 -22.79
N PRO A 102 -0.21 39.55 -23.90
CA PRO A 102 -0.41 40.92 -24.36
C PRO A 102 -1.20 41.71 -23.32
N GLU A 103 -0.75 42.93 -23.01
CA GLU A 103 -1.52 43.85 -22.19
C GLU A 103 -2.83 44.17 -22.90
N ARG A 104 -3.95 44.02 -22.19
CA ARG A 104 -5.29 44.30 -22.72
C ARG A 104 -5.44 45.82 -22.85
N ASN A 105 -4.95 46.35 -23.95
CA ASN A 105 -5.22 47.73 -24.35
C ASN A 105 -6.74 47.84 -24.57
N ARG A 106 -7.36 48.71 -23.77
CA ARG A 106 -8.81 48.95 -23.74
C ARG A 106 -9.21 49.93 -24.83
#